data_AF-A0A7X1NLH0-F1
#
_entry.id   AF-A0A7X1NLH0-F1
#
_cell.length_a   1.000
_cell.length_b   1.000
_cell.length_c   1.000
_cell.angle_alpha   90.00
_cell.angle_beta   90.00
_cell.angle_gamma   90.00
#
_symmetry.space_group_name_H-M   'P 1'
#
loop_
_entity.id
_entity.type
_entity.pdbx_description
1 polymer ?
#
loop_
_entity_poly.entity_id
_entity_poly.type
_entity_poly.pdbx_seq_one_letter_code
_entity_poly.pdbx_strand_id
1 'polypeptide(L)'
;MGNEDPSGEQTVNDDRLVRTFFFPAGPRYLPHFGGNMKPATAMAFLAACASLPIRTFAQQPPSDVDLRAAYCIPIVNQQVAVYQHALSSPGQPLPPQLEETIKNMAADAQDRADRLKRYLLPRMADLDATALLAASEQGKQDLQRGKQDVIQCMTFCQHDANPAACMSSCSTDTLTRVRRCTKLDWLPF
;
A
#
# COMPACT_ATOMS: atom_id res chain seq x y z
N MET A 1 -47.17 37.19 -16.69
CA MET A 1 -45.74 37.57 -16.57
C MET A 1 -45.36 37.40 -15.11
N GLY A 2 -44.73 36.27 -14.80
CA GLY A 2 -44.33 35.88 -13.45
C GLY A 2 -43.67 34.52 -13.59
N ASN A 3 -42.35 34.52 -13.84
CA ASN A 3 -41.55 33.31 -13.91
C ASN A 3 -40.99 33.04 -12.51
N GLU A 4 -41.37 31.89 -11.98
CA GLU A 4 -40.69 31.21 -10.88
C GLU A 4 -39.54 30.38 -11.47
N ASP A 5 -38.34 30.53 -10.93
CA ASP A 5 -37.21 29.62 -11.17
C ASP A 5 -36.65 29.21 -9.79
N PRO A 6 -36.67 27.91 -9.43
CA PRO A 6 -35.94 27.40 -8.28
C PRO A 6 -34.85 26.43 -8.75
N SER A 7 -33.61 26.91 -8.84
CA SER A 7 -32.41 26.06 -8.94
C SER A 7 -31.39 26.52 -7.91
N GLY A 8 -31.62 26.11 -6.66
CA GLY A 8 -30.63 26.15 -5.60
C GLY A 8 -29.72 24.94 -5.73
N GLU A 9 -28.64 25.09 -6.49
CA GLU A 9 -27.58 24.10 -6.64
C GLU A 9 -26.76 24.03 -5.35
N GLN A 10 -26.98 22.96 -4.58
CA GLN A 10 -26.33 22.73 -3.30
C GLN A 10 -24.96 22.10 -3.56
N THR A 11 -23.93 22.93 -3.65
CA THR A 11 -22.53 22.50 -3.71
C THR A 11 -22.12 21.87 -2.37
N VAL A 12 -22.32 20.56 -2.26
CA VAL A 12 -21.86 19.76 -1.13
C VAL A 12 -20.33 19.70 -1.18
N ASN A 13 -19.69 20.26 -0.15
CA ASN A 13 -18.25 20.22 0.12
C ASN A 13 -17.68 18.78 0.04
N ASP A 14 -17.09 18.42 -1.09
CA ASP A 14 -16.38 17.15 -1.37
C ASP A 14 -14.92 17.14 -0.80
N ASP A 15 -14.46 18.27 -0.26
CA ASP A 15 -13.08 18.44 0.25
C ASP A 15 -12.80 17.62 1.53
N ARG A 16 -13.87 17.22 2.26
CA ARG A 16 -13.75 16.54 3.57
C ARG A 16 -13.55 15.03 3.46
N LEU A 17 -14.04 14.42 2.38
CA LEU A 17 -13.90 12.99 2.13
C LEU A 17 -12.42 12.67 1.84
N VAL A 18 -11.80 13.44 0.95
CA VAL A 18 -10.42 13.23 0.49
C VAL A 18 -9.38 13.38 1.61
N ARG A 19 -9.51 14.40 2.48
CA ARG A 19 -8.57 14.59 3.60
C ARG A 19 -8.62 13.46 4.63
N THR A 20 -9.78 12.82 4.80
CA THR A 20 -9.94 11.70 5.74
C THR A 20 -9.34 10.39 5.19
N PHE A 21 -9.28 10.22 3.87
CA PHE A 21 -8.86 8.96 3.25
C PHE A 21 -7.35 8.71 3.21
N PHE A 22 -6.50 9.74 3.33
CA PHE A 22 -5.06 9.59 3.04
C PHE A 22 -4.09 9.67 4.24
N PHE A 23 -4.57 10.05 5.42
CA PHE A 23 -3.74 10.26 6.62
C PHE A 23 -4.16 9.38 7.81
N PRO A 24 -3.73 8.10 7.89
CA PRO A 24 -3.66 7.44 9.18
C PRO A 24 -2.39 7.92 9.92
N ALA A 25 -2.58 8.59 11.05
CA ALA A 25 -1.51 8.89 11.99
C ALA A 25 -1.01 7.58 12.63
N GLY A 26 0.16 7.10 12.21
CA GLY A 26 0.79 5.92 12.79
C GLY A 26 1.43 6.23 14.16
N PRO A 27 1.26 5.39 15.19
CA PRO A 27 1.90 5.58 16.48
C PRO A 27 3.40 5.24 16.40
N ARG A 28 4.26 6.20 16.78
CA ARG A 28 5.69 5.96 17.02
C ARG A 28 5.85 5.29 18.40
N TYR A 29 6.01 3.97 18.42
CA TYR A 29 6.50 3.26 19.61
C TYR A 29 8.03 3.21 19.58
N LEU A 30 8.67 3.99 20.44
CA LEU A 30 10.07 3.82 20.81
C LEU A 30 10.14 2.86 22.00
N PRO A 31 10.88 1.74 21.92
CA PRO A 31 11.13 0.92 23.10
C PRO A 31 12.24 1.54 23.96
N HIS A 32 11.92 1.77 25.24
CA HIS A 32 12.87 2.09 26.30
C HIS A 32 13.46 0.77 26.82
N PHE A 33 14.72 0.47 26.49
CA PHE A 33 15.45 -0.64 27.10
C PHE A 33 16.29 -0.13 28.27
N GLY A 34 15.75 -0.26 29.48
CA GLY A 34 16.50 -0.19 30.73
C GLY A 34 16.81 -1.60 31.21
N GLY A 35 18.08 -1.94 31.36
CA GLY A 35 18.51 -3.25 31.87
C GLY A 35 19.94 -3.19 32.44
N ASN A 36 20.03 -3.05 33.76
CA ASN A 36 21.24 -3.25 34.55
C ASN A 36 21.63 -4.74 34.52
N MET A 37 22.82 -5.08 34.03
CA MET A 37 23.31 -6.46 33.98
C MET A 37 24.54 -6.60 34.89
N LYS A 38 24.44 -7.49 35.88
CA LYS A 38 25.55 -7.89 36.77
C LYS A 38 26.43 -8.93 36.05
N PRO A 39 27.76 -8.88 36.22
CA PRO A 39 28.66 -9.87 35.63
C PRO A 39 28.80 -11.09 36.56
N ALA A 40 28.47 -12.28 36.05
CA ALA A 40 28.86 -13.54 36.67
C ALA A 40 29.07 -14.63 35.59
N THR A 41 30.33 -14.81 35.23
CA THR A 41 31.05 -16.08 35.08
C THR A 41 30.27 -17.35 34.71
N ALA A 42 30.52 -17.89 33.50
CA ALA A 42 30.89 -19.29 33.29
C ALA A 42 31.20 -19.55 31.80
N MET A 43 32.50 -19.61 31.51
CA MET A 43 33.06 -20.19 30.29
C MET A 43 32.86 -21.72 30.28
N ALA A 44 32.91 -22.27 29.07
CA ALA A 44 33.14 -23.68 28.70
C ALA A 44 31.92 -24.49 28.23
N PHE A 45 31.51 -24.28 26.96
CA PHE A 45 30.98 -25.31 26.04
C PHE A 45 31.09 -24.78 24.59
N LEU A 46 32.31 -24.70 24.05
CA LEU A 46 32.55 -24.22 22.67
C LEU A 46 33.59 -25.11 21.95
N ALA A 47 33.25 -26.37 21.66
CA ALA A 47 34.14 -27.23 20.87
C ALA A 47 33.46 -28.41 20.15
N ALA A 48 32.21 -28.28 19.67
CA ALA A 48 31.54 -29.39 18.96
C ALA A 48 30.70 -28.99 17.71
N CYS A 49 30.66 -27.73 17.28
CA CYS A 49 29.82 -27.30 16.15
C CYS A 49 30.57 -27.02 14.84
N ALA A 50 31.87 -27.32 14.75
CA ALA A 50 32.73 -26.87 13.64
C ALA A 50 32.66 -27.71 12.34
N SER A 51 31.79 -28.71 12.23
CA SER A 51 31.77 -29.62 11.07
C SER A 51 30.40 -29.87 10.43
N LEU A 52 29.39 -29.06 10.77
CA LEU A 52 28.19 -29.03 9.93
C LEU A 52 28.53 -28.29 8.64
N PRO A 53 28.40 -28.90 7.45
CA PRO A 53 28.55 -28.17 6.21
C PRO A 53 27.50 -27.07 6.22
N ILE A 54 27.96 -25.82 6.39
CA ILE A 54 27.14 -24.66 6.10
C ILE A 54 26.91 -24.76 4.60
N ARG A 55 25.79 -25.39 4.22
CA ARG A 55 25.21 -25.15 2.92
C ARG A 55 24.83 -23.69 2.97
N THR A 56 25.73 -22.83 2.51
CA THR A 56 25.34 -21.54 1.98
C THR A 56 24.34 -21.88 0.89
N PHE A 57 23.06 -21.88 1.24
CA PHE A 57 21.99 -21.85 0.28
C PHE A 57 22.27 -20.58 -0.52
N ALA A 58 22.88 -20.76 -1.69
CA ALA A 58 23.07 -19.68 -2.62
C ALA A 58 21.66 -19.24 -2.99
N GLN A 59 21.19 -18.17 -2.35
CA GLN A 59 19.87 -17.65 -2.60
C GLN A 59 19.79 -17.31 -4.08
N GLN A 60 18.78 -17.86 -4.74
CA GLN A 60 18.58 -17.62 -6.15
C GLN A 60 18.22 -16.13 -6.34
N PRO A 61 18.82 -15.45 -7.32
CA PRO A 61 18.42 -14.08 -7.63
C PRO A 61 16.92 -14.05 -7.98
N PRO A 62 16.13 -13.13 -7.40
CA PRO A 62 14.72 -12.97 -7.73
C PRO A 62 14.55 -12.61 -9.21
N SER A 63 13.52 -13.16 -9.85
CA SER A 63 13.12 -12.72 -11.19
C SER A 63 12.46 -11.34 -11.14
N ASP A 64 12.31 -10.69 -12.29
CA ASP A 64 11.56 -9.43 -12.40
C ASP A 64 10.12 -9.55 -11.87
N VAL A 65 9.50 -10.73 -12.04
CA VAL A 65 8.16 -11.04 -11.52
C VAL A 65 8.18 -11.09 -9.99
N ASP A 66 9.22 -11.67 -9.38
CA ASP A 66 9.38 -11.74 -7.92
C ASP A 66 9.59 -10.34 -7.32
N LEU A 67 10.46 -9.54 -7.93
CA LEU A 67 10.70 -8.15 -7.52
C LEU A 67 9.45 -7.29 -7.66
N ARG A 68 8.72 -7.43 -8.77
CA ARG A 68 7.46 -6.70 -8.99
C ARG A 68 6.37 -7.14 -8.01
N ALA A 69 6.29 -8.42 -7.68
CA ALA A 69 5.37 -8.92 -6.66
C ALA A 69 5.71 -8.33 -5.29
N ALA A 70 6.98 -8.36 -4.89
CA ALA A 70 7.44 -7.77 -3.64
C ALA A 70 7.17 -6.26 -3.55
N TYR A 71 7.37 -5.53 -4.66
CA TYR A 71 7.04 -4.11 -4.79
C TYR A 71 5.54 -3.84 -4.63
N CYS A 72 4.67 -4.65 -5.26
CA CYS A 72 3.23 -4.41 -5.26
C CYS A 72 2.50 -4.80 -3.97
N ILE A 73 3.02 -5.75 -3.18
CA ILE A 73 2.37 -6.18 -1.93
C ILE A 73 2.06 -5.02 -0.97
N PRO A 74 3.01 -4.16 -0.56
CA PRO A 74 2.71 -3.06 0.37
C PRO A 74 1.72 -2.04 -0.22
N ILE A 75 1.76 -1.82 -1.54
CA ILE A 75 0.85 -0.91 -2.24
C ILE A 75 -0.58 -1.43 -2.16
N VAL A 76 -0.81 -2.69 -2.52
CA VAL A 76 -2.14 -3.28 -2.53
C VAL A 76 -2.66 -3.47 -1.10
N ASN A 77 -1.82 -3.85 -0.14
CA ASN A 77 -2.22 -3.91 1.28
C ASN A 77 -2.67 -2.53 1.79
N GLN A 78 -2.01 -1.44 1.38
CA GLN A 78 -2.48 -0.09 1.74
C GLN A 78 -3.83 0.22 1.10
N GLN A 79 -4.08 -0.20 -0.15
CA GLN A 79 -5.40 -0.01 -0.79
C GLN A 79 -6.50 -0.69 0.01
N VAL A 80 -6.28 -1.95 0.42
CA VAL A 80 -7.20 -2.69 1.29
C VAL A 80 -7.49 -1.89 2.57
N ALA A 81 -6.43 -1.43 3.26
CA ALA A 81 -6.58 -0.67 4.49
C ALA A 81 -7.37 0.64 4.30
N VAL A 82 -7.15 1.35 3.19
CA VAL A 82 -7.87 2.60 2.88
C VAL A 82 -9.35 2.33 2.65
N TYR A 83 -9.71 1.30 1.87
CA TYR A 83 -11.11 0.98 1.60
C TYR A 83 -11.83 0.44 2.84
N GLN A 84 -11.17 -0.39 3.66
CA GLN A 84 -11.74 -0.86 4.92
C GLN A 84 -11.94 0.29 5.92
N HIS A 85 -10.99 1.22 6.00
CA HIS A 85 -11.14 2.42 6.80
C HIS A 85 -12.30 3.29 6.31
N ALA A 86 -12.47 3.42 4.99
CA ALA A 86 -13.59 4.15 4.40
C ALA A 86 -14.96 3.60 4.81
N LEU A 87 -15.09 2.27 4.86
CA LEU A 87 -16.33 1.58 5.25
C LEU A 87 -16.60 1.60 6.76
N SER A 88 -15.56 1.76 7.58
CA SER A 88 -15.67 1.73 9.05
C SER A 88 -15.56 3.12 9.70
N SER A 89 -15.33 4.17 8.91
CA SER A 89 -15.14 5.52 9.42
C SER A 89 -16.41 6.04 10.11
N PRO A 90 -16.34 6.51 11.37
CA PRO A 90 -17.49 7.09 12.04
C PRO A 90 -17.83 8.44 11.38
N GLY A 91 -18.97 8.50 10.69
CA GLY A 91 -19.37 9.67 9.92
C GLY A 91 -20.80 9.57 9.41
N GLN A 92 -21.16 10.46 8.49
CA GLN A 92 -22.43 10.34 7.76
C GLN A 92 -22.45 9.02 6.98
N PRO A 93 -23.58 8.29 6.96
CA PRO A 93 -23.71 7.10 6.14
C PRO A 93 -23.34 7.41 4.69
N LEU A 94 -22.51 6.56 4.08
CA LEU A 94 -22.21 6.68 2.67
C LEU A 94 -23.49 6.44 1.86
N PRO A 95 -23.70 7.15 0.74
CA PRO A 95 -24.75 6.78 -0.20
C PRO A 95 -24.63 5.30 -0.58
N PRO A 96 -25.73 4.52 -0.67
CA PRO A 96 -25.66 3.07 -0.89
C PRO A 96 -24.82 2.65 -2.11
N GLN A 97 -24.90 3.43 -3.18
CA GLN A 97 -24.12 3.18 -4.40
C GLN A 97 -22.61 3.37 -4.19
N LEU A 98 -22.22 4.38 -3.40
CA LEU A 98 -20.82 4.64 -3.06
C LEU A 98 -20.28 3.57 -2.12
N GLU A 99 -21.07 3.17 -1.12
CA GLU A 99 -20.73 2.08 -0.21
C GLU A 99 -20.46 0.78 -0.97
N GLU A 100 -21.37 0.40 -1.88
CA GLU A 100 -21.22 -0.80 -2.71
C GLU A 100 -19.99 -0.71 -3.63
N THR A 101 -19.71 0.46 -4.20
CA THR A 101 -18.50 0.68 -5.00
C THR A 101 -17.23 0.48 -4.17
N ILE A 102 -17.19 1.00 -2.93
CA ILE A 102 -16.05 0.84 -2.03
C ILE A 102 -15.89 -0.62 -1.58
N LYS A 103 -16.98 -1.34 -1.31
CA LYS A 103 -16.95 -2.78 -1.01
C LYS A 103 -16.32 -3.58 -2.14
N ASN A 104 -16.73 -3.32 -3.38
CA ASN A 104 -16.17 -3.99 -4.55
C ASN A 104 -14.68 -3.66 -4.72
N MET A 105 -14.28 -2.40 -4.56
CA MET A 105 -12.86 -2.01 -4.60
C MET A 105 -12.04 -2.68 -3.48
N ALA A 106 -12.60 -2.83 -2.27
CA ALA A 106 -11.97 -3.52 -1.15
C ALA A 106 -11.77 -5.01 -1.45
N ALA A 107 -12.80 -5.68 -1.96
CA ALA A 107 -12.75 -7.09 -2.34
C ALA A 107 -11.71 -7.33 -3.46
N ASP A 108 -11.72 -6.50 -4.50
CA ASP A 108 -10.75 -6.57 -5.60
C ASP A 108 -9.32 -6.35 -5.12
N ALA A 109 -9.08 -5.41 -4.20
CA ALA A 109 -7.77 -5.17 -3.62
C ALA A 109 -7.32 -6.36 -2.75
N GLN A 110 -8.23 -6.96 -2.01
CA GLN A 110 -7.94 -8.14 -1.20
C GLN A 110 -7.55 -9.34 -2.08
N ASP A 111 -8.31 -9.64 -3.15
CA ASP A 111 -7.96 -10.71 -4.09
C ASP A 111 -6.57 -10.49 -4.70
N ARG A 112 -6.24 -9.26 -5.12
CA ARG A 112 -4.90 -8.93 -5.62
C ARG A 112 -3.82 -9.18 -4.58
N ALA A 113 -4.04 -8.78 -3.33
CA ALA A 113 -3.09 -9.02 -2.24
C ALA A 113 -2.86 -10.52 -2.01
N ASP A 114 -3.94 -11.31 -2.03
CA ASP A 114 -3.88 -12.74 -1.81
C ASP A 114 -3.23 -13.49 -2.98
N ARG A 115 -3.45 -13.05 -4.22
CA ARG A 115 -2.74 -13.56 -5.40
C ARG A 115 -1.23 -13.29 -5.31
N LEU A 116 -0.83 -12.07 -4.97
CA LEU A 116 0.58 -11.71 -4.80
C LEU A 116 1.26 -12.54 -3.70
N LYS A 117 0.59 -12.71 -2.56
CA LYS A 117 1.09 -13.53 -1.44
C LYS A 117 1.20 -15.00 -1.80
N ARG A 118 0.17 -15.58 -2.44
CA ARG A 118 0.20 -16.97 -2.91
C ARG A 118 1.36 -17.24 -3.86
N TYR A 119 1.66 -16.29 -4.75
CA TYR A 119 2.80 -16.39 -5.65
C TYR A 119 4.14 -16.30 -4.91
N LEU A 120 4.34 -15.26 -4.08
CA LEU A 120 5.67 -14.94 -3.56
C LEU A 120 6.05 -15.74 -2.33
N LEU A 121 5.13 -15.94 -1.37
CA LEU A 121 5.45 -16.53 -0.05
C LEU A 121 6.12 -17.90 -0.14
N PRO A 122 5.66 -18.86 -0.97
CA PRO A 122 6.31 -20.17 -1.06
C PRO A 122 7.74 -20.11 -1.60
N ARG A 123 8.10 -19.05 -2.34
CA ARG A 123 9.40 -18.88 -3.01
C ARG A 123 10.41 -18.16 -2.12
N MET A 124 9.96 -17.42 -1.10
CA MET A 124 10.84 -16.54 -0.31
C MET A 124 12.00 -17.26 0.38
N ALA A 125 11.86 -18.56 0.70
CA ALA A 125 12.92 -19.32 1.35
C ALA A 125 14.16 -19.51 0.47
N ASP A 126 13.96 -19.55 -0.86
CA ASP A 126 15.01 -19.86 -1.84
C ASP A 126 15.54 -18.61 -2.55
N LEU A 127 14.88 -17.46 -2.39
CA LEU A 127 15.20 -16.20 -3.07
C LEU A 127 16.06 -15.26 -2.23
N ASP A 128 16.80 -14.36 -2.88
CA ASP A 128 17.53 -13.28 -2.19
C ASP A 128 16.56 -12.36 -1.44
N ALA A 129 16.51 -12.52 -0.12
CA ALA A 129 15.61 -11.77 0.74
C ALA A 129 15.94 -10.27 0.75
N THR A 130 17.21 -9.90 0.51
CA THR A 130 17.66 -8.50 0.48
C THR A 130 17.05 -7.78 -0.72
N ALA A 131 17.10 -8.40 -1.90
CA ALA A 131 16.52 -7.84 -3.12
C ALA A 131 14.99 -7.72 -3.03
N LEU A 132 14.31 -8.73 -2.48
CA LEU A 132 12.87 -8.67 -2.23
C LEU A 132 12.49 -7.56 -1.24
N LEU A 133 13.26 -7.41 -0.16
CA LEU A 133 13.05 -6.35 0.83
C LEU A 133 13.26 -4.96 0.23
N ALA A 134 14.31 -4.79 -0.58
CA ALA A 134 14.57 -3.53 -1.28
C ALA A 134 13.42 -3.14 -2.22
N ALA A 135 12.91 -4.09 -3.01
CA ALA A 135 11.75 -3.87 -3.87
C ALA A 135 10.49 -3.51 -3.07
N SER A 136 10.25 -4.18 -1.95
CA SER A 136 9.13 -3.87 -1.06
C SER A 136 9.24 -2.47 -0.46
N GLU A 137 10.43 -2.08 0.00
CA GLU A 137 10.66 -0.76 0.56
C GLU A 137 10.50 0.34 -0.49
N GLN A 138 10.98 0.11 -1.71
CA GLN A 138 10.70 1.01 -2.84
C GLN A 138 9.19 1.16 -3.08
N GLY A 139 8.41 0.07 -3.01
CA GLY A 139 6.95 0.12 -3.10
C GLY A 139 6.30 1.00 -2.03
N LYS A 140 6.79 0.95 -0.79
CA LYS A 140 6.32 1.84 0.29
C LYS A 140 6.68 3.29 0.04
N GLN A 141 7.89 3.58 -0.43
CA GLN A 141 8.34 4.94 -0.72
C GLN A 141 7.54 5.55 -1.87
N ASP A 142 7.35 4.80 -2.96
CA ASP A 142 6.52 5.21 -4.09
C ASP A 142 5.07 5.41 -3.69
N LEU A 143 4.53 4.58 -2.79
CA LEU A 143 3.20 4.79 -2.22
C LEU A 143 3.10 6.15 -1.50
N GLN A 144 4.07 6.51 -0.65
CA GLN A 144 4.04 7.81 0.05
C GLN A 144 4.19 8.99 -0.91
N ARG A 145 5.09 8.89 -1.89
CA ARG A 145 5.27 9.92 -2.91
C ARG A 145 4.02 10.04 -3.80
N GLY A 146 3.45 8.90 -4.20
CA GLY A 146 2.23 8.83 -5.00
C GLY A 146 1.04 9.51 -4.32
N LYS A 147 0.94 9.50 -2.99
CA LYS A 147 -0.08 10.29 -2.27
C LYS A 147 0.06 11.79 -2.52
N GLN A 148 1.28 12.31 -2.46
CA GLN A 148 1.55 13.72 -2.74
C GLN A 148 1.22 14.05 -4.19
N ASP A 149 1.62 13.17 -5.12
CA ASP A 149 1.30 13.32 -6.53
C ASP A 149 -0.22 13.36 -6.75
N VAL A 150 -1.00 12.47 -6.11
CA VAL A 150 -2.48 12.49 -6.19
C VAL A 150 -3.04 13.80 -5.63
N ILE A 151 -2.58 14.28 -4.47
CA ILE A 151 -3.08 15.53 -3.87
C ILE A 151 -2.80 16.73 -4.79
N GLN A 152 -1.61 16.79 -5.40
CA GLN A 152 -1.25 17.82 -6.35
C GLN A 152 -2.13 17.75 -7.60
N CYS A 153 -2.34 16.54 -8.16
CA CYS A 153 -3.26 16.33 -9.27
C CYS A 153 -4.67 16.83 -8.94
N MET A 154 -5.21 16.47 -7.76
CA MET A 154 -6.54 16.88 -7.35
C MET A 154 -6.67 18.39 -7.23
N THR A 155 -5.69 19.03 -6.59
CA THR A 155 -5.65 20.50 -6.44
C THR A 155 -5.62 21.19 -7.80
N PHE A 156 -4.86 20.64 -8.76
CA PHE A 156 -4.79 21.18 -10.11
C PHE A 156 -6.11 20.97 -10.88
N CYS A 157 -6.71 19.79 -10.76
CA CYS A 157 -7.90 19.40 -11.51
C CYS A 157 -9.22 19.90 -10.93
N GLN A 158 -9.25 20.48 -9.72
CA GLN A 158 -10.48 20.87 -9.04
C GLN A 158 -11.28 21.98 -9.77
N HIS A 159 -10.61 22.75 -10.63
CA HIS A 159 -11.22 23.82 -11.43
C HIS A 159 -11.34 23.48 -12.92
N ASP A 160 -11.00 22.25 -13.30
CA ASP A 160 -11.15 21.79 -14.68
C ASP A 160 -12.63 21.59 -15.03
N ALA A 161 -12.99 21.78 -16.29
CA ALA A 161 -14.36 21.53 -16.76
C ALA A 161 -14.75 20.05 -16.66
N ASN A 162 -13.77 19.14 -16.62
CA ASN A 162 -13.94 17.72 -16.38
C ASN A 162 -12.86 17.19 -15.41
N PRO A 163 -13.07 17.35 -14.09
CA PRO A 163 -12.10 16.94 -13.07
C PRO A 163 -11.73 15.46 -13.15
N ALA A 164 -12.67 14.59 -13.54
CA ALA A 164 -12.42 13.15 -13.67
C ALA A 164 -11.45 12.84 -14.82
N ALA A 165 -11.66 13.46 -16.00
CA ALA A 165 -10.75 13.32 -17.13
C ALA A 165 -9.36 13.89 -16.80
N CYS A 166 -9.28 15.07 -16.17
CA CYS A 166 -8.03 15.67 -15.72
C CYS A 166 -7.29 14.77 -14.71
N MET A 167 -7.99 14.20 -13.74
CA MET A 167 -7.38 13.27 -12.78
C MET A 167 -6.84 12.00 -13.46
N SER A 168 -7.54 11.51 -14.48
CA SER A 168 -7.10 10.33 -15.24
C SER A 168 -5.86 10.59 -16.09
N SER A 169 -5.70 11.82 -16.61
CA SER A 169 -4.54 12.22 -17.40
C SER A 169 -3.35 12.60 -16.54
N CYS A 170 -3.57 12.92 -15.26
CA CYS A 170 -2.48 13.18 -14.33
C CYS A 170 -1.59 11.93 -14.18
N SER A 171 -0.35 12.05 -14.64
CA SER A 171 0.61 10.95 -14.68
C SER A 171 1.97 11.44 -14.26
N THR A 172 2.50 10.84 -13.21
CA THR A 172 3.91 10.91 -12.84
C THR A 172 4.51 9.52 -13.00
N ASP A 173 5.84 9.41 -13.03
CA ASP A 173 6.50 8.09 -13.04
C ASP A 173 6.09 7.27 -11.82
N THR A 174 5.96 7.90 -10.66
CA THR A 174 5.51 7.26 -9.41
C THR A 174 4.10 6.71 -9.54
N LEU A 175 3.14 7.53 -10.00
CA LEU A 175 1.75 7.10 -10.20
C LEU A 175 1.67 5.99 -11.23
N THR A 176 2.47 6.07 -12.30
CA THR A 176 2.53 5.02 -13.32
C THR A 176 3.02 3.71 -12.73
N ARG A 177 4.09 3.72 -11.91
CA ARG A 177 4.60 2.52 -11.24
C ARG A 177 3.59 1.93 -10.25
N VAL A 178 2.97 2.77 -9.42
CA VAL A 178 1.95 2.33 -8.44
C VAL A 178 0.71 1.76 -9.15
N ARG A 179 0.23 2.40 -10.23
CA ARG A 179 -0.93 1.94 -11.02
C ARG A 179 -0.70 0.57 -11.63
N ARG A 180 0.55 0.18 -11.93
CA ARG A 180 0.87 -1.16 -12.46
C ARG A 180 0.56 -2.31 -11.48
N CYS A 181 0.25 -2.01 -10.21
CA CYS A 181 -0.17 -3.00 -9.22
C CYS A 181 -1.69 -3.26 -9.21
N THR A 182 -2.50 -2.52 -10.00
CA THR A 182 -3.95 -2.74 -10.09
C THR A 182 -4.34 -3.86 -11.05
N LYS A 183 -3.46 -4.19 -12.01
CA LYS A 183 -3.62 -5.32 -12.93
C LYS A 183 -2.47 -6.31 -12.73
N LEU A 184 -2.83 -7.57 -12.50
CA LEU A 184 -1.90 -8.69 -12.21
C LEU A 184 -1.90 -9.71 -13.35
N ASP A 185 -2.04 -9.23 -14.59
CA ASP A 185 -1.95 -10.01 -15.83
C ASP A 185 -0.54 -10.55 -16.10
N TRP A 186 0.47 -9.93 -15.50
CA TRP A 186 1.88 -10.33 -15.53
C TRP A 186 2.24 -11.41 -14.49
N LEU A 187 1.37 -11.68 -13.51
CA LEU A 187 1.63 -12.65 -12.47
C LEU A 187 1.24 -14.06 -12.97
N PRO A 188 2.12 -15.06 -12.92
CA PRO A 188 1.78 -16.42 -13.32
C PRO A 188 0.73 -17.02 -12.37
N PHE A 189 0.02 -18.02 -12.88
CA PHE A 189 -1.12 -18.68 -12.23
C PHE A 189 -0.71 -19.50 -11.00
#